data_AF-A0AAE0VMU2-F1
#
_entry.id   AF-A0AAE0VMU2-F1
#
_cell.length_a   1.000
_cell.length_b   1.000
_cell.length_c   1.000
_cell.angle_alpha   90.00
_cell.angle_beta   90.00
_cell.angle_gamma   90.00
#
_symmetry.space_group_name_H-M   'P 1'
#
loop_
_entity.id
_entity.type
_entity.pdbx_description
1 polymer ?
#
loop_
_entity_poly.entity_id
_entity_poly.type
_entity_poly.pdbx_seq_one_letter_code
_entity_poly.pdbx_strand_id
1 'polypeptide(L)'
;MSVGEPEYNLNGSHVINMWIFSNCSVKSFKKTLKNKHCVRDSGLVYDSIEYQAFINNQPGSIFTPQEHCSLIYGQGFVHYQTQPEEICNILYCYNPRTGQMYRRQLYAARGTPCGLNK
;
A
#
# COMPACT_ATOMS: atom_id res chain seq x y z
N MET A 1 16.63 -12.59 19.79
CA MET A 1 16.03 -11.25 19.83
C MET A 1 14.62 -11.37 19.31
N SER A 2 13.65 -11.40 20.22
CA SER A 2 12.22 -11.53 19.93
C SER A 2 11.72 -10.18 19.44
N VAL A 3 11.34 -10.07 18.18
CA VAL A 3 10.67 -8.87 17.68
C VAL A 3 9.22 -8.96 18.14
N GLY A 4 8.83 -8.10 19.07
CA GLY A 4 7.46 -8.06 19.60
C GLY A 4 6.45 -7.81 18.49
N GLU A 5 5.40 -8.63 18.45
CA GLU A 5 4.25 -8.39 17.58
C GLU A 5 3.51 -7.14 18.06
N PRO A 6 3.17 -6.18 17.19
CA PRO A 6 2.33 -5.07 17.59
C PRO A 6 0.91 -5.57 17.88
N GLU A 7 0.48 -5.45 19.13
CA GLU A 7 -0.93 -5.63 19.52
C GLU A 7 -1.76 -4.49 18.91
N TYR A 8 -2.72 -4.83 18.04
CA TYR A 8 -3.69 -3.87 17.52
C TYR A 8 -5.06 -4.10 18.13
N ASN A 9 -5.57 -3.06 18.78
CA ASN A 9 -6.88 -3.02 19.42
C ASN A 9 -7.97 -2.94 18.33
N LEU A 10 -8.80 -3.98 18.21
CA LEU A 10 -9.82 -4.15 17.16
C LEU A 10 -11.11 -3.34 17.36
N ASN A 11 -11.11 -2.34 18.25
CA ASN A 11 -12.32 -1.59 18.58
C ASN A 11 -12.38 -0.24 17.85
N GLY A 12 -13.10 -0.24 16.72
CA GLY A 12 -13.66 0.96 16.10
C GLY A 12 -13.10 1.25 14.71
N SER A 13 -13.95 1.07 13.69
CA SER A 13 -13.65 1.10 12.25
C SER A 13 -13.02 -0.19 11.74
N HIS A 14 -13.81 -0.98 11.00
CA HIS A 14 -13.33 -2.12 10.21
C HIS A 14 -12.45 -1.62 9.06
N VAL A 15 -11.28 -1.08 9.39
CA VAL A 15 -10.20 -1.01 8.43
C VAL A 15 -9.44 -2.32 8.56
N ILE A 16 -9.85 -3.28 7.75
CA ILE A 16 -9.05 -4.48 7.54
C ILE A 16 -7.75 -3.96 6.93
N ASN A 17 -6.63 -4.07 7.64
CA ASN A 17 -5.34 -3.89 6.99
C ASN A 17 -5.22 -5.03 5.97
N MET A 18 -5.48 -4.73 4.70
CA MET A 18 -5.47 -5.71 3.60
C MET A 18 -4.10 -6.37 3.41
N TRP A 19 -3.06 -5.85 4.08
CA TRP A 19 -1.68 -6.28 3.97
C TRP A 19 -1.22 -7.19 5.11
N ILE A 20 -2.09 -7.51 6.08
CA ILE A 20 -1.79 -8.45 7.16
C ILE A 20 -2.48 -9.79 6.89
N PHE A 21 -1.69 -10.85 6.77
CA PHE A 21 -2.21 -12.20 6.64
C PHE A 21 -2.73 -12.72 7.98
N SER A 22 -3.88 -13.40 7.96
CA SER A 22 -4.38 -14.10 9.14
C SER A 22 -3.43 -15.22 9.58
N ASN A 23 -3.48 -15.59 10.86
CA ASN A 23 -2.75 -16.74 11.39
C ASN A 23 -3.03 -18.04 10.61
N CYS A 24 -4.27 -18.24 10.17
CA CYS A 24 -4.66 -19.38 9.34
C CYS A 24 -3.96 -19.35 7.97
N SER A 25 -3.91 -18.19 7.31
CA SER A 25 -3.20 -18.00 6.04
C SER A 25 -1.71 -18.30 6.19
N VAL A 26 -1.07 -17.77 7.23
CA VAL A 26 0.37 -18.00 7.51
C VAL A 26 0.64 -19.48 7.77
N LYS A 27 -0.18 -20.14 8.59
CA LYS A 27 -0.04 -21.58 8.89
C LYS A 27 -0.19 -22.44 7.63
N SER A 28 -1.20 -22.14 6.82
CA SER A 28 -1.44 -22.84 5.55
C SER A 28 -0.28 -22.67 4.59
N PHE A 29 0.20 -21.44 4.41
CA PHE A 29 1.34 -21.13 3.54
C PHE A 29 2.61 -21.88 3.97
N LYS A 30 2.96 -21.86 5.27
CA LYS A 30 4.11 -22.60 5.82
C LYS A 30 3.99 -24.10 5.58
N LYS A 31 2.80 -24.68 5.73
CA LYS A 31 2.55 -26.11 5.44
C LYS A 31 2.78 -26.42 3.96
N THR A 32 2.27 -25.58 3.07
CA THR A 32 2.40 -25.76 1.62
C THR A 32 3.86 -25.68 1.15
N LEU A 33 4.64 -24.74 1.68
CA LEU A 33 6.04 -24.55 1.27
C LEU A 33 7.00 -25.63 1.76
N LYS A 34 6.65 -26.41 2.78
CA LYS A 34 7.55 -27.39 3.43
C LYS A 34 8.23 -28.33 2.43
N ASN A 35 7.53 -28.70 1.35
CA ASN A 35 8.02 -29.63 0.32
C ASN A 35 8.04 -29.02 -1.10
N LYS A 36 8.11 -27.68 -1.22
CA LYS A 36 8.24 -27.02 -2.53
C LYS A 36 9.69 -26.61 -2.76
N HIS A 37 10.25 -27.09 -3.86
CA HIS A 37 11.64 -26.86 -4.23
C HIS A 37 11.79 -25.73 -5.28
N CYS A 38 10.78 -25.50 -6.11
CA CYS A 38 10.80 -24.53 -7.21
C CYS A 38 10.84 -23.05 -6.81
N VAL A 39 10.79 -22.74 -5.51
CA VAL A 39 10.84 -21.36 -4.96
C VAL A 39 11.99 -21.20 -3.95
N ARG A 40 12.92 -22.16 -3.92
CA ARG A 40 14.08 -22.14 -3.01
C ARG A 40 15.31 -21.50 -3.63
N ASP A 41 15.43 -21.57 -4.94
CA ASP A 41 16.55 -20.99 -5.66
C ASP A 41 16.39 -19.48 -5.73
N SER A 42 17.51 -18.76 -5.68
CA SER A 42 17.51 -17.31 -5.85
C SER A 42 17.02 -16.95 -7.26
N GLY A 43 16.15 -15.93 -7.34
CA GLY A 43 15.75 -15.37 -8.62
C GLY A 43 16.94 -14.73 -9.35
N LEU A 44 16.90 -14.79 -10.68
CA LEU A 44 17.83 -14.05 -11.53
C LEU A 44 17.31 -12.62 -11.71
N VAL A 45 18.18 -11.63 -11.50
CA VAL A 45 17.88 -10.23 -11.79
C VAL A 45 18.38 -9.93 -13.19
N TYR A 46 17.45 -9.77 -14.13
CA TYR A 46 17.77 -9.49 -15.54
C TYR A 46 18.06 -8.01 -15.80
N ASP A 47 17.32 -7.12 -15.14
CA ASP A 47 17.55 -5.68 -15.16
C ASP A 47 17.81 -5.20 -13.72
N SER A 48 19.08 -4.95 -13.42
CA SER A 48 19.49 -4.51 -12.10
C SER A 48 19.04 -3.08 -11.79
N ILE A 49 18.89 -2.22 -12.80
CA ILE A 49 18.46 -0.83 -12.62
C ILE A 49 16.97 -0.82 -12.26
N GLU A 50 16.15 -1.52 -13.04
CA GLU A 50 14.72 -1.67 -12.77
C GLU A 50 14.49 -2.32 -11.40
N TYR A 51 15.18 -3.42 -11.11
CA TYR A 51 15.06 -4.11 -9.83
C TYR A 51 15.40 -3.19 -8.64
N GLN A 52 16.51 -2.44 -8.72
CA GLN A 52 16.90 -1.51 -7.66
C GLN A 52 15.89 -0.36 -7.53
N ALA A 53 15.33 0.13 -8.64
CA ALA A 53 14.28 1.14 -8.61
C ALA A 53 13.01 0.64 -7.90
N PHE A 54 12.61 -0.62 -8.09
CA PHE A 54 11.42 -1.18 -7.45
C PHE A 54 11.60 -1.55 -5.97
N ILE A 55 12.78 -2.05 -5.57
CA ILE A 55 12.99 -2.51 -4.18
C ILE A 55 13.36 -1.38 -3.21
N ASN A 56 14.02 -0.32 -3.69
CA ASN A 56 14.51 0.75 -2.80
C ASN A 56 13.54 1.91 -2.66
N ASN A 57 12.65 2.12 -3.64
CA ASN A 57 11.71 3.22 -3.62
C ASN A 57 10.35 2.75 -3.11
N GLN A 58 9.74 3.54 -2.24
CA GLN A 58 8.39 3.25 -1.79
C GLN A 58 7.41 3.77 -2.87
N PRO A 59 6.28 3.08 -3.13
CA PRO A 59 5.40 3.50 -4.22
C PRO A 59 4.91 4.96 -4.10
N GLY A 60 4.67 5.43 -2.88
CA GLY A 60 4.26 6.81 -2.62
C GLY A 60 5.36 7.86 -2.81
N SER A 61 6.63 7.46 -2.92
CA SER A 61 7.73 8.35 -3.33
C SER A 61 7.89 8.42 -4.86
N ILE A 62 7.24 7.52 -5.59
CA ILE A 62 7.26 7.48 -7.06
C ILE A 62 5.99 8.13 -7.62
N PHE A 63 4.84 7.79 -7.05
CA PHE A 63 3.54 8.26 -7.51
C PHE A 63 2.97 9.29 -6.55
N THR A 64 2.62 10.45 -7.10
CA THR A 64 1.92 11.51 -6.41
C THR A 64 0.50 11.09 -6.01
N PRO A 65 -0.11 11.76 -5.03
CA PRO A 65 -1.53 11.56 -4.71
C PRO A 65 -2.48 11.67 -5.91
N GLN A 66 -2.17 12.58 -6.82
CA GLN A 66 -2.91 12.79 -8.06
C GLN A 66 -2.85 11.55 -8.96
N GLU A 67 -1.66 10.99 -9.13
CA GLU A 67 -1.44 9.78 -9.93
C GLU A 67 -2.11 8.57 -9.28
N HIS A 68 -2.09 8.43 -7.95
CA HIS A 68 -2.83 7.38 -7.26
C HIS A 68 -4.33 7.40 -7.60
N CYS A 69 -4.96 8.57 -7.56
CA CYS A 69 -6.38 8.70 -7.91
C CYS A 69 -6.66 8.30 -9.37
N SER A 70 -5.76 8.67 -10.28
CA SER A 70 -5.88 8.31 -11.69
C SER A 70 -5.65 6.82 -11.96
N LEU A 71 -4.75 6.17 -11.21
CA LEU A 71 -4.46 4.75 -11.33
C LEU A 71 -5.60 3.87 -10.77
N ILE A 72 -6.24 4.30 -9.69
CA ILE A 72 -7.30 3.52 -9.03
C ILE A 72 -8.64 3.66 -9.76
N TYR A 73 -9.01 4.88 -10.16
CA TYR A 73 -10.35 5.18 -10.69
C TYR A 73 -10.37 5.58 -12.17
N GLY A 74 -9.20 5.67 -12.80
CA GLY A 74 -9.06 6.00 -14.21
C GLY A 74 -8.83 7.48 -14.47
N GLN A 75 -8.58 7.78 -15.75
CA GLN A 75 -8.31 9.14 -16.21
C GLN A 75 -9.49 10.08 -15.92
N GLY A 76 -9.20 11.22 -15.28
CA GLY A 76 -10.19 12.24 -14.91
C GLY A 76 -10.48 12.30 -13.41
N PHE A 77 -10.02 11.35 -12.60
CA PHE A 77 -10.02 11.49 -11.15
C PHE A 77 -8.81 12.30 -10.68
N VAL A 78 -9.05 13.24 -9.78
CA VAL A 78 -8.03 14.12 -9.19
C VAL A 78 -7.96 13.92 -7.68
N HIS A 79 -6.78 14.16 -7.13
CA HIS A 79 -6.63 14.23 -5.69
C HIS A 79 -7.35 15.48 -5.17
N TYR A 80 -8.24 15.28 -4.20
CA TYR A 80 -8.89 16.39 -3.52
C TYR A 80 -7.98 16.86 -2.38
N GLN A 81 -7.46 18.08 -2.50
CA GLN A 81 -6.58 18.67 -1.49
C GLN A 81 -7.28 18.70 -0.14
N THR A 82 -6.72 17.92 0.79
CA THR A 82 -7.06 17.91 2.21
C THR A 82 -5.87 18.45 2.99
N GLN A 83 -6.00 18.58 4.32
CA GLN A 83 -4.83 18.95 5.12
C GLN A 83 -3.74 17.89 4.93
N PRO A 84 -2.45 18.27 4.80
CA PRO A 84 -1.37 17.33 4.48
C PRO A 84 -1.35 16.10 5.40
N GLU A 85 -1.68 16.28 6.68
CA GLU A 85 -1.67 15.20 7.68
C GLU A 85 -2.77 14.14 7.45
N GLU A 86 -3.86 14.50 6.78
CA GLU A 86 -4.97 13.59 6.51
C GLU A 86 -4.63 12.57 5.43
N ILE A 87 -3.74 12.92 4.50
CA ILE A 87 -3.42 12.05 3.35
C ILE A 87 -2.75 10.74 3.76
N CYS A 88 -1.99 10.76 4.86
CA CYS A 88 -1.36 9.57 5.43
C CYS A 88 -2.39 8.53 5.92
N ASN A 89 -3.61 8.98 6.22
CA ASN A 89 -4.68 8.14 6.74
C ASN A 89 -5.76 7.85 5.69
N ILE A 90 -6.04 8.81 4.81
CA ILE A 90 -7.11 8.72 3.82
C ILE A 90 -6.70 9.44 2.53
N LEU A 91 -6.74 8.71 1.41
CA LEU A 91 -6.63 9.31 0.08
C LEU A 91 -8.02 9.72 -0.43
N TYR A 92 -8.18 10.99 -0.77
CA TYR A 92 -9.40 11.54 -1.35
C TYR A 92 -9.27 11.71 -2.85
N CYS A 93 -10.19 11.09 -3.60
CA CYS A 93 -10.23 11.17 -5.06
C CYS A 93 -11.58 11.73 -5.53
N TYR A 94 -11.53 12.70 -6.44
CA TYR A 94 -12.69 13.44 -6.92
C TYR A 94 -12.72 13.46 -8.44
N ASN A 95 -13.89 13.31 -9.05
CA ASN A 95 -14.07 13.49 -10.48
C ASN A 95 -14.78 14.84 -10.74
N PRO A 96 -14.09 15.84 -11.31
CA PRO A 96 -14.66 17.17 -11.54
C PRO A 96 -15.76 17.21 -12.59
N ARG A 97 -15.86 16.18 -13.46
CA ARG A 97 -16.89 16.12 -14.50
C ARG A 97 -18.23 15.60 -13.97
N THR A 98 -18.18 14.67 -13.01
CA THR A 98 -19.37 14.01 -12.47
C THR A 98 -19.73 14.48 -11.06
N GLY A 99 -18.83 15.21 -10.38
CA GLY A 99 -18.98 15.59 -8.98
C GLY A 99 -18.75 14.42 -8.00
N GLN A 100 -18.33 13.26 -8.48
CA GLN A 100 -18.20 12.05 -7.67
C GLN A 100 -16.96 12.13 -6.77
N MET A 101 -17.11 11.80 -5.48
CA MET A 101 -16.03 11.77 -4.50
C MET A 101 -15.91 10.39 -3.84
N TYR A 102 -14.68 9.86 -3.80
CA TYR A 102 -14.30 8.65 -3.08
C TYR A 102 -13.41 9.00 -1.91
N ARG A 103 -13.82 8.58 -0.71
CA ARG A 103 -13.25 9.00 0.58
C ARG A 103 -13.13 7.89 1.62
N ARG A 104 -13.47 6.65 1.28
CA ARG A 104 -13.46 5.51 2.21
C ARG A 104 -12.56 4.42 1.65
N GLN A 105 -11.81 3.76 2.53
CA GLN A 105 -11.03 2.54 2.28
C GLN A 105 -9.71 2.69 1.51
N LEU A 106 -9.23 3.90 1.24
CA LEU A 106 -7.96 4.11 0.56
C LEU A 106 -6.95 4.81 1.47
N TYR A 107 -5.83 4.15 1.67
CA TYR A 107 -4.62 4.78 2.20
C TYR A 107 -3.81 5.31 1.03
N ALA A 108 -3.12 6.45 1.23
CA ALA A 108 -2.04 6.80 0.33
C ALA A 108 -0.99 5.68 0.34
N ALA A 109 -0.31 5.49 -0.79
CA ALA A 109 0.72 4.48 -0.84
C ALA A 109 1.85 4.81 0.14
N ARG A 110 2.52 3.78 0.65
CA ARG A 110 3.62 3.95 1.60
C ARG A 110 4.68 4.89 0.99
N GLY A 111 5.13 5.87 1.77
CA GLY A 111 6.12 6.86 1.36
C GLY A 111 5.54 8.10 0.68
N THR A 112 4.21 8.23 0.57
CA THR A 112 3.58 9.49 0.13
C THR A 112 3.83 10.58 1.17
N PRO A 113 4.39 11.74 0.77
CA PRO A 113 4.58 12.86 1.68
C PRO A 113 3.24 13.33 2.27
N CYS A 114 3.17 13.44 3.59
CA CYS A 114 2.00 13.90 4.34
C CYS A 114 2.31 15.07 5.28
N GLY A 115 3.43 15.75 5.06
CA GLY A 115 3.80 16.96 5.77
C GLY A 115 5.29 17.25 5.65
N LEU A 116 5.77 18.27 6.37
CA LEU A 116 7.19 18.56 6.41
C LEU A 116 7.96 17.37 7.01
N ASN A 117 8.76 16.70 6.19
CA ASN A 117 9.54 15.50 6.54
C ASN A 117 8.70 14.33 7.09
N LYS A 118 7.46 14.17 6.60
CA LYS A 118 6.54 13.11 6.99
C LYS A 118 5.92 12.45 5.79
#